data_AF-A0A7K1DRY3-F1
#
_entry.id   AF-A0A7K1DRY3-F1
#
_cell.length_a   1.000
_cell.length_b   1.000
_cell.length_c   1.000
_cell.angle_alpha   90.00
_cell.angle_beta   90.00
_cell.angle_gamma   90.00
#
_symmetry.space_group_name_H-M   'P 1'
#
loop_
_entity.id
_entity.type
_entity.pdbx_description
1 polymer ?
#
loop_
_entity_poly.entity_id
_entity_poly.type
_entity_poly.pdbx_seq_one_letter_code
_entity_poly.pdbx_strand_id
1 'polypeptide(L)'
;MKRQMHMAEILTKVEKLAKRGVIVEFKEFINRGNVIDIAVAFVMGAAFKTVVDSFAGSEKGPGILGGLIGAMFGGKQPDFSKKVLNVNGSDIPFGAFATSALNFF
;
A
#
# COMPACT_ATOMS: atom_id res chain seq x y z
N MET A 1 4.66 -52.00 27.21
CA MET A 1 3.32 -51.69 26.66
C MET A 1 3.04 -50.19 26.50
N LYS A 2 3.23 -49.34 27.54
CA LYS A 2 3.01 -47.87 27.46
C LYS A 2 3.77 -47.13 26.33
N ARG A 3 5.01 -47.53 26.01
CA ARG A 3 5.82 -46.90 24.95
C ARG A 3 5.30 -47.17 23.53
N GLN A 4 4.67 -48.33 23.30
CA GLN A 4 4.10 -48.70 22.00
C GLN A 4 2.80 -47.91 21.72
N MET A 5 1.96 -47.70 22.74
CA MET A 5 0.74 -46.88 22.61
C MET A 5 1.06 -45.41 22.32
N HIS A 6 2.12 -44.86 22.93
CA HIS A 6 2.52 -43.48 22.71
C HIS A 6 3.04 -43.24 21.27
N MET A 7 3.70 -44.23 20.66
CA MET A 7 4.15 -44.13 19.27
C MET A 7 3.01 -44.20 18.24
N ALA A 8 2.00 -45.03 18.48
CA ALA A 8 0.83 -45.11 17.61
C ALA A 8 0.08 -43.76 17.53
N GLU A 9 -0.09 -43.06 18.66
CA GLU A 9 -0.76 -41.75 18.71
C GLU A 9 -0.03 -40.67 17.90
N ILE A 10 1.31 -40.69 17.92
CA ILE A 10 2.15 -39.76 17.16
C ILE A 10 1.97 -39.99 15.66
N LEU A 11 1.98 -41.24 15.21
CA LEU A 11 1.81 -41.58 13.78
C LEU A 11 0.43 -41.14 13.27
N THR A 12 -0.63 -41.34 14.05
CA THR A 12 -1.98 -40.89 13.68
C THR A 12 -2.08 -39.37 13.62
N LYS A 13 -1.40 -38.65 14.53
CA LYS A 13 -1.31 -37.18 14.47
C LYS A 13 -0.53 -36.72 13.23
N VAL A 14 0.58 -37.36 12.89
CA VAL A 14 1.38 -37.01 11.71
C VAL A 14 0.61 -37.24 10.41
N GLU A 15 -0.11 -38.36 10.27
CA GLU A 15 -0.93 -38.62 9.07
C GLU A 15 -2.09 -37.62 8.95
N LYS A 16 -2.71 -37.26 10.09
CA LYS A 16 -3.75 -36.23 10.16
C LYS A 16 -3.21 -34.85 9.82
N LEU A 17 -1.97 -34.53 10.21
CA LEU A 17 -1.29 -33.28 9.85
C LEU A 17 -0.95 -33.25 8.35
N ALA A 18 -0.49 -34.36 7.77
CA ALA A 18 -0.19 -34.46 6.34
C ALA A 18 -1.45 -34.37 5.43
N LYS A 19 -2.62 -34.76 5.95
CA LYS A 19 -3.91 -34.66 5.24
C LYS A 19 -4.57 -33.28 5.34
N ARG A 20 -3.98 -32.30 6.02
CA ARG A 20 -4.57 -30.95 6.10
C ARG A 20 -4.43 -30.24 4.76
N GLY A 21 -5.55 -29.70 4.27
CA GLY A 21 -5.56 -28.91 3.04
C GLY A 21 -5.06 -27.49 3.26
N VAL A 22 -4.45 -26.90 2.22
CA VAL A 22 -3.92 -25.51 2.20
C VAL A 22 -4.96 -24.48 2.65
N ILE A 23 -6.24 -24.68 2.35
CA ILE A 23 -7.34 -23.79 2.76
C ILE A 23 -7.47 -23.72 4.29
N VAL A 24 -7.30 -24.87 4.96
CA VAL A 24 -7.37 -24.95 6.43
C VAL A 24 -6.17 -24.25 7.05
N GLU A 25 -4.99 -24.46 6.50
CA GLU A 25 -3.74 -23.83 6.95
C GLU A 25 -3.74 -22.31 6.73
N PHE A 26 -4.30 -21.85 5.59
CA PHE A 26 -4.48 -20.44 5.30
C PHE A 26 -5.47 -19.79 6.27
N LYS A 27 -6.60 -20.44 6.58
CA LYS A 27 -7.54 -19.96 7.59
C LYS A 27 -6.87 -19.82 8.96
N GLU A 28 -6.04 -20.78 9.34
CA GLU A 28 -5.26 -20.69 10.58
C GLU A 28 -4.18 -19.61 10.52
N PHE A 29 -3.60 -19.34 9.36
CA PHE A 29 -2.65 -18.25 9.16
C PHE A 29 -3.30 -16.87 9.33
N ILE A 30 -4.44 -16.60 8.68
CA ILE A 30 -5.11 -15.29 8.79
C ILE A 30 -5.68 -15.05 10.19
N ASN A 31 -6.10 -16.11 10.89
CA ASN A 31 -6.60 -16.03 12.26
C ASN A 31 -5.47 -15.92 13.30
N ARG A 32 -4.20 -16.05 12.90
CA ARG A 32 -3.06 -15.91 13.82
C ARG A 32 -2.73 -14.43 14.01
N GLY A 33 -2.74 -14.01 15.27
CA GLY A 33 -2.36 -12.65 15.64
C GLY A 33 -3.27 -11.61 14.98
N ASN A 34 -2.68 -10.60 14.37
CA ASN A 34 -3.39 -9.44 13.81
C ASN A 34 -3.45 -9.40 12.27
N VAL A 35 -3.33 -10.54 11.60
CA VAL A 35 -3.18 -10.59 10.14
C VAL A 35 -4.42 -10.05 9.43
N ILE A 36 -5.62 -10.34 9.95
CA ILE A 36 -6.88 -9.84 9.39
C ILE A 36 -6.93 -8.31 9.47
N ASP A 37 -6.65 -7.70 10.62
CA ASP A 37 -6.81 -6.25 10.75
C ASP A 37 -5.78 -5.48 9.92
N ILE A 38 -4.55 -6.01 9.78
CA ILE A 38 -3.53 -5.45 8.89
C ILE A 38 -3.99 -5.52 7.43
N ALA A 39 -4.57 -6.65 7.01
CA ALA A 39 -5.08 -6.81 5.65
C ALA A 39 -6.24 -5.84 5.37
N VAL A 40 -7.15 -5.66 6.33
CA VAL A 40 -8.25 -4.69 6.22
C VAL A 40 -7.71 -3.26 6.13
N ALA A 41 -6.75 -2.89 6.97
CA ALA A 41 -6.13 -1.56 6.93
C ALA A 41 -5.51 -1.24 5.56
N PHE A 42 -4.82 -2.21 4.96
CA PHE A 42 -4.23 -2.06 3.63
C PHE A 42 -5.28 -1.84 2.54
N VAL A 43 -6.34 -2.66 2.53
CA VAL A 43 -7.44 -2.54 1.55
C VAL A 43 -8.18 -1.21 1.71
N MET A 44 -8.42 -0.78 2.95
CA MET A 44 -9.04 0.52 3.23
C MET A 44 -8.17 1.68 2.78
N GLY A 45 -6.84 1.62 2.98
CA GLY A 45 -5.91 2.62 2.46
C GLY A 45 -5.91 2.70 0.94
N ALA A 46 -5.91 1.55 0.26
CA ALA A 46 -5.98 1.48 -1.20
C ALA A 46 -7.30 2.04 -1.74
N ALA A 47 -8.44 1.76 -1.09
CA ALA A 47 -9.73 2.31 -1.47
C ALA A 47 -9.81 3.83 -1.24
N PHE A 48 -9.26 4.31 -0.12
CA PHE A 48 -9.27 5.73 0.25
C PHE A 48 -8.40 6.59 -0.67
N LYS A 49 -7.38 6.01 -1.31
CA LYS A 49 -6.53 6.70 -2.29
C LYS A 49 -7.34 7.48 -3.34
N THR A 50 -8.48 6.95 -3.78
CA THR A 50 -9.34 7.65 -4.77
C THR A 50 -9.86 8.99 -4.25
N VAL A 51 -10.17 9.08 -2.96
CA VAL A 51 -10.62 10.31 -2.31
C VAL A 51 -9.46 11.31 -2.24
N VAL A 52 -8.28 10.85 -1.83
CA VAL A 52 -7.06 11.67 -1.78
C VAL A 52 -6.71 12.20 -3.18
N ASP A 53 -6.70 11.32 -4.18
CA ASP A 53 -6.44 11.67 -5.58
C ASP A 53 -7.42 12.73 -6.11
N SER A 54 -8.70 12.66 -5.72
CA SER A 54 -9.72 13.66 -6.11
C SER A 54 -9.49 15.03 -5.45
N PHE A 55 -8.91 15.03 -4.26
CA PHE A 55 -8.67 16.24 -3.48
C PHE A 55 -7.33 16.89 -3.82
N ALA A 56 -6.23 16.15 -3.74
CA ALA A 56 -4.88 16.65 -4.01
C ALA A 56 -4.62 16.79 -5.52
N GLY A 57 -5.02 15.78 -6.29
CA GLY A 57 -4.74 15.64 -7.71
C GLY A 57 -4.02 14.33 -7.99
N SER A 58 -4.14 13.88 -9.23
CA SER A 58 -3.53 12.64 -9.69
C SER A 58 -2.96 12.80 -11.09
N GLU A 59 -2.32 11.74 -11.58
CA GLU A 59 -1.86 11.62 -12.96
C GLU A 59 -2.97 11.88 -14.00
N LYS A 60 -4.25 11.72 -13.63
CA LYS A 60 -5.39 11.90 -14.53
C LYS A 60 -5.92 13.33 -14.60
N GLY A 61 -5.50 14.22 -13.68
CA GLY A 61 -5.96 15.60 -13.69
C GLY A 61 -5.78 16.33 -12.36
N PRO A 62 -6.00 17.67 -12.37
CA PRO A 62 -5.92 18.47 -11.16
C PRO A 62 -7.06 18.09 -10.23
N GLY A 63 -6.73 17.72 -9.00
CA GLY A 63 -7.70 17.65 -7.91
C GLY A 63 -8.08 19.04 -7.46
N ILE A 64 -8.93 19.13 -6.43
CA ILE A 64 -9.41 20.40 -5.86
C ILE A 64 -8.23 21.32 -5.48
N LEU A 65 -7.25 20.82 -4.74
CA LEU A 65 -6.07 21.58 -4.33
C LEU A 65 -5.18 21.98 -5.51
N GLY A 66 -4.89 21.03 -6.41
CA GLY A 66 -4.12 21.33 -7.63
C GLY A 66 -4.79 22.39 -8.51
N GLY A 67 -6.12 22.38 -8.59
CA GLY A 67 -6.93 23.40 -9.28
C GLY A 67 -6.84 24.78 -8.63
N LEU A 68 -6.94 24.85 -7.30
CA LEU A 68 -6.82 26.11 -6.55
C LEU A 68 -5.42 26.74 -6.68
N ILE A 69 -4.37 25.92 -6.58
CA ILE A 69 -2.98 26.37 -6.80
C ILE A 69 -2.82 26.82 -8.26
N GLY A 70 -3.34 26.06 -9.23
CA GLY A 70 -3.31 26.43 -10.64
C GLY A 70 -4.02 27.76 -10.93
N ALA A 71 -5.14 28.03 -10.25
CA ALA A 71 -5.88 29.27 -10.39
C ALA A 71 -5.11 30.49 -9.86
N MET A 72 -4.37 30.35 -8.76
CA MET A 72 -3.56 31.45 -8.20
C MET A 72 -2.26 31.73 -8.98
N PHE A 73 -1.69 30.73 -9.65
CA PHE A 73 -0.37 30.82 -10.28
C PHE A 73 -0.35 30.76 -11.82
N GLY A 74 -1.49 30.92 -12.50
CA GLY A 74 -1.51 31.19 -13.96
C GLY A 74 -2.19 30.16 -14.87
N GLY A 75 -3.19 29.43 -14.39
CA GLY A 75 -4.24 28.86 -15.25
C GLY A 75 -3.84 27.63 -16.09
N LYS A 76 -3.46 26.55 -15.40
CA LYS A 76 -3.57 25.11 -15.74
C LYS A 76 -2.84 24.34 -14.63
N GLN A 77 -2.95 23.00 -14.60
CA GLN A 77 -2.26 22.15 -13.61
C GLN A 77 -0.86 22.70 -13.33
N PRO A 78 -0.48 22.91 -12.05
CA PRO A 78 0.88 23.29 -11.71
C PRO A 78 1.83 22.13 -12.00
N ASP A 79 2.17 21.92 -13.27
CA ASP A 79 3.27 21.06 -13.66
C ASP A 79 4.57 21.81 -13.39
N PHE A 80 4.93 21.86 -12.10
CA PHE A 80 6.20 22.40 -11.67
C PHE A 80 7.36 21.49 -12.08
N SER A 81 7.13 20.30 -12.65
CA SER A 81 8.20 19.39 -13.08
C SER A 81 9.14 20.02 -14.12
N LYS A 82 8.65 21.04 -14.84
CA LYS A 82 9.45 21.83 -15.80
C LYS A 82 10.19 23.00 -15.16
N LYS A 83 9.95 23.30 -13.88
CA LYS A 83 10.70 24.31 -13.13
C LYS A 83 11.95 23.64 -12.54
N VAL A 84 13.06 23.88 -13.23
CA VAL A 84 14.40 23.52 -12.80
C VAL A 84 15.15 24.77 -12.35
N LEU A 85 15.83 24.71 -11.22
CA LEU A 85 16.81 25.72 -10.84
C LEU A 85 18.13 25.32 -11.51
N ASN A 86 18.61 26.15 -12.44
CA ASN A 86 19.93 25.95 -13.03
C ASN A 86 20.97 26.59 -12.11
N VAL A 87 21.81 25.77 -11.49
CA VAL A 87 22.95 26.23 -10.68
C VAL A 87 24.21 25.62 -11.27
N ASN A 88 25.10 26.46 -11.79
CA ASN A 88 26.37 26.05 -12.38
C ASN A 88 26.22 24.98 -13.50
N GLY A 89 25.19 25.12 -14.36
CA GLY A 89 24.95 24.20 -15.46
C GLY A 89 24.26 22.89 -15.06
N SER A 90 23.89 22.71 -13.79
CA SER A 90 23.13 21.56 -13.30
C SER A 90 21.66 21.92 -13.08
N ASP A 91 20.75 21.11 -13.61
CA ASP A 91 19.31 21.30 -13.49
C ASP A 91 18.78 20.60 -12.24
N ILE A 92 18.35 21.38 -11.25
CA ILE A 92 17.74 20.88 -10.01
C ILE A 92 16.21 20.92 -10.15
N PRO A 93 15.51 19.78 -10.27
CA PRO A 93 14.07 19.72 -10.54
C PRO A 93 13.22 19.93 -9.28
N PHE A 94 13.33 21.12 -8.66
CA PHE A 94 12.63 21.47 -7.43
C PHE A 94 11.11 21.40 -7.54
N GLY A 95 10.57 21.69 -8.73
CA GLY A 95 9.14 21.62 -8.92
C GLY A 95 8.60 20.20 -9.05
N ALA A 96 9.38 19.25 -9.58
CA ALA A 96 9.03 17.83 -9.52
C ALA A 96 9.00 17.32 -8.07
N PHE A 97 9.91 17.80 -7.23
CA PHE A 97 9.93 17.51 -5.80
C PHE A 97 8.69 18.08 -5.08
N ALA A 98 8.34 19.34 -5.32
CA ALA A 98 7.15 19.96 -4.71
C ALA A 98 5.85 19.24 -5.11
N THR A 99 5.71 18.87 -6.39
CA THR A 99 4.59 18.06 -6.88
C THR A 99 4.55 16.69 -6.20
N SER A 100 5.70 16.04 -6.06
CA SER A 100 5.80 14.74 -5.40
C SER A 100 5.48 14.82 -3.90
N ALA A 101 5.91 15.89 -3.22
CA ALA A 101 5.60 16.13 -1.81
C ALA A 101 4.12 16.44 -1.58
N LEU A 102 3.47 17.17 -2.49
CA LEU A 102 2.02 17.39 -2.44
C LEU A 102 1.22 16.10 -2.66
N ASN A 103 1.68 15.23 -3.56
CA ASN A 103 1.06 13.94 -3.85
C ASN A 103 1.42 12.84 -2.83
N PHE A 104 2.38 13.08 -1.95
CA PHE A 104 2.82 12.13 -0.92
C PHE A 104 1.84 12.05 0.26
N PHE A 105 1.06 13.11 0.49
CA PHE A 105 -0.01 13.18 1.49
C PHE A 105 -1.36 12.91 0.85
#